data_AF-A0A6G0Y2T4-F1
#
_entry.id   AF-A0A6G0Y2T4-F1
#
_cell.length_a   1.000
_cell.length_b   1.000
_cell.length_c   1.000
_cell.angle_alpha   90.00
_cell.angle_beta   90.00
_cell.angle_gamma   90.00
#
_symmetry.space_group_name_H-M   'P 1'
#
loop_
_entity.id
_entity.type
_entity.pdbx_description
1 polymer ?
#
loop_
_entity_poly.entity_id
_entity_poly.type
_entity_poly.pdbx_seq_one_letter_code
_entity_poly.pdbx_strand_id
1 'polypeptide(L)'
;MMSAPPVEPHTPLEYFKQLFDSKIVENIVYQTNLYSVQKNGSSINTNSNEMKQFVGMHMCMSVIKMPAYRIYWTHNTMSRNRFTTLRTHVHFNDNTNCFPSTDIRHDKHFKIRPLIFYY
;
A
#
# COMPACT_ATOMS: atom_id res chain seq x y z
N MET A 1 30.00 -24.27 -26.56
CA MET A 1 29.44 -23.55 -25.39
C MET A 1 27.94 -23.73 -25.43
N MET A 2 27.35 -24.45 -24.47
CA MET A 2 25.89 -24.49 -24.34
C MET A 2 25.44 -23.10 -23.86
N SER A 3 24.61 -22.42 -24.65
CA SER A 3 23.99 -21.16 -24.24
C SER A 3 23.19 -21.39 -22.96
N ALA A 4 23.28 -20.47 -22.01
CA ALA A 4 22.42 -20.49 -20.83
C ALA A 4 20.95 -20.59 -21.27
N PRO A 5 20.11 -21.37 -20.56
CA PRO A 5 18.69 -21.45 -20.89
C PRO A 5 18.08 -20.05 -20.86
N PRO A 6 17.07 -19.76 -21.72
CA PRO A 6 16.35 -18.50 -21.65
C PRO A 6 15.84 -18.29 -20.23
N VAL A 7 16.04 -17.11 -19.66
CA VAL A 7 15.44 -16.75 -18.38
C VAL A 7 13.92 -16.81 -18.59
N GLU A 8 13.28 -17.81 -17.98
CA GLU A 8 11.82 -17.92 -17.99
C GLU A 8 11.24 -16.60 -17.45
N PRO A 9 10.28 -15.97 -18.16
CA PRO A 9 9.74 -14.69 -17.75
C PRO A 9 9.02 -14.86 -16.41
N HIS A 10 9.27 -13.93 -15.48
CA HIS A 10 8.55 -13.88 -14.22
C HIS A 10 7.03 -13.82 -14.46
N THR A 11 6.27 -14.49 -13.60
CA THR A 11 4.81 -14.35 -13.55
C THR A 11 4.43 -12.90 -13.19
N PRO A 12 3.21 -12.43 -13.53
CA PRO A 12 2.75 -11.10 -13.13
C PRO A 12 2.85 -10.84 -11.61
N LEU A 13 2.63 -11.87 -10.80
CA LEU A 13 2.77 -11.78 -9.34
C LEU A 13 4.23 -11.58 -8.89
N GLU A 14 5.18 -12.22 -9.56
CA GLU A 14 6.60 -12.09 -9.26
C GLU A 14 7.13 -10.69 -9.61
N TYR A 15 6.74 -10.14 -10.77
CA TYR A 15 7.02 -8.74 -11.09
C TYR A 15 6.40 -7.79 -10.07
N PHE A 16 5.16 -8.05 -9.65
CA PHE A 16 4.53 -7.23 -8.62
C PHE A 16 5.30 -7.28 -7.29
N LYS A 17 5.75 -8.46 -6.86
CA LYS A 17 6.53 -8.62 -5.63
C LYS A 17 7.91 -7.97 -5.68
N GLN A 18 8.45 -7.72 -6.87
CA GLN A 18 9.64 -6.88 -7.01
C GLN A 18 9.33 -5.41 -6.69
N LEU A 19 8.10 -4.93 -6.95
CA LEU A 19 7.64 -3.55 -6.68
C LEU A 19 6.95 -3.35 -5.31
N PHE A 20 6.40 -4.42 -4.73
CA PHE A 20 5.74 -4.43 -3.43
C PHE A 20 6.23 -5.65 -2.65
N ASP A 21 7.49 -5.59 -2.24
CA ASP A 21 8.12 -6.65 -1.47
C ASP A 21 7.53 -6.73 -0.03
N SER A 22 7.99 -7.72 0.74
CA SER A 22 7.50 -7.89 2.11
C SER A 22 7.83 -6.69 3.00
N LYS A 23 8.98 -6.05 2.81
CA LYS A 23 9.42 -4.90 3.63
C LYS A 23 8.53 -3.69 3.41
N ILE A 24 8.20 -3.39 2.15
CA ILE A 24 7.26 -2.32 1.81
C ILE A 24 5.89 -2.61 2.43
N VAL A 25 5.38 -3.83 2.27
CA VAL A 25 4.07 -4.20 2.84
C VAL A 25 4.06 -4.07 4.37
N GLU A 26 5.11 -4.56 5.05
CA GLU A 26 5.24 -4.46 6.50
C GLU A 26 5.34 -3.01 6.98
N ASN A 27 6.08 -2.16 6.27
CA ASN A 27 6.13 -0.73 6.55
C ASN A 27 4.75 -0.09 6.43
N ILE A 28 4.01 -0.37 5.35
CA ILE A 28 2.65 0.17 5.17
C ILE A 28 1.74 -0.28 6.30
N VAL A 29 1.79 -1.55 6.69
CA VAL A 29 0.99 -2.09 7.81
C VAL A 29 1.31 -1.36 9.11
N TYR A 30 2.60 -1.25 9.45
CA TYR A 30 3.03 -0.58 10.66
C TYR A 30 2.58 0.88 10.69
N GLN A 31 2.86 1.64 9.63
CA GLN A 31 2.54 3.06 9.55
C GLN A 31 1.04 3.33 9.50
N THR A 32 0.26 2.45 8.86
CA THR A 32 -1.21 2.53 8.85
C THR A 32 -1.80 2.32 10.24
N ASN A 33 -1.32 1.32 10.98
CA ASN A 33 -1.76 1.08 12.36
C ASN A 33 -1.32 2.24 13.29
N LEU A 34 -0.07 2.70 13.17
CA LEU A 34 0.43 3.85 13.93
C LEU A 34 -0.43 5.10 13.70
N TYR A 35 -0.70 5.43 12.44
CA TYR A 35 -1.55 6.56 12.10
C TYR A 35 -2.95 6.45 12.69
N SER A 36 -3.55 5.25 12.67
CA SER A 36 -4.88 5.08 13.27
C SER A 36 -4.91 5.35 14.78
N VAL A 37 -3.84 4.98 15.49
CA VAL A 37 -3.68 5.34 16.91
C VAL A 37 -3.54 6.86 17.06
N GLN A 38 -2.69 7.50 16.25
CA GLN A 38 -2.51 8.96 16.29
C GLN A 38 -3.80 9.73 16.00
N LYS A 39 -4.64 9.23 15.09
CA LYS A 39 -5.88 9.91 14.65
C LYS A 39 -7.08 9.62 15.55
N ASN A 40 -7.27 8.36 15.93
CA ASN A 40 -8.52 7.87 16.55
C ASN A 40 -8.31 7.38 18.00
N GLY A 41 -7.08 7.37 18.50
CA GLY A 41 -6.73 6.81 19.81
C GLY A 41 -6.69 5.28 19.87
N SER A 42 -6.95 4.58 18.76
CA SER A 42 -6.92 3.12 18.70
C SER A 42 -6.48 2.60 17.34
N SER A 43 -5.84 1.43 17.33
CA SER A 43 -5.36 0.78 16.12
C SER A 43 -6.52 0.15 15.34
N ILE A 44 -6.56 0.34 14.01
CA ILE A 44 -7.47 -0.43 13.13
C ILE A 44 -7.06 -1.90 12.97
N ASN A 45 -5.92 -2.28 13.56
CA ASN A 45 -5.40 -3.64 13.64
C ASN A 45 -5.36 -4.35 12.27
N THR A 46 -4.73 -3.71 11.27
CA THR A 46 -4.49 -4.35 9.98
C THR A 46 -3.21 -5.19 9.99
N ASN A 47 -3.08 -6.07 9.01
CA ASN A 47 -1.95 -6.98 8.85
C ASN A 47 -1.54 -7.11 7.38
N SER A 48 -0.41 -7.80 7.12
CA SER A 48 0.15 -7.94 5.77
C SER A 48 -0.77 -8.66 4.79
N ASN A 49 -1.62 -9.57 5.26
CA ASN A 49 -2.58 -10.26 4.39
C ASN A 49 -3.69 -9.31 3.94
N GLU A 50 -4.31 -8.58 4.87
CA GLU A 50 -5.31 -7.55 4.53
C GLU A 50 -4.71 -6.45 3.65
N MET A 51 -3.47 -6.03 3.89
CA MET A 51 -2.81 -5.01 3.08
C MET A 51 -2.54 -5.48 1.65
N LYS A 52 -2.11 -6.74 1.47
CA LYS A 52 -1.96 -7.35 0.13
C LYS A 52 -3.30 -7.44 -0.60
N GLN A 53 -4.37 -7.82 0.09
CA GLN A 53 -5.73 -7.82 -0.48
C GLN A 53 -6.17 -6.42 -0.89
N PHE A 54 -5.95 -5.42 -0.03
CA PHE A 54 -6.27 -4.01 -0.29
C PHE A 54 -5.55 -3.48 -1.54
N VAL A 55 -4.23 -3.72 -1.66
CA VAL A 55 -3.44 -3.32 -2.83
C VAL A 55 -3.90 -4.07 -4.08
N GLY A 56 -4.10 -5.39 -4.01
CA GLY A 56 -4.58 -6.19 -5.13
C GLY A 56 -5.95 -5.74 -5.64
N MET A 57 -6.86 -5.39 -4.74
CA MET A 57 -8.16 -4.81 -5.10
C MET A 57 -7.99 -3.46 -5.84
N HIS A 58 -7.08 -2.58 -5.39
CA HIS A 58 -6.76 -1.35 -6.11
C HIS A 58 -6.17 -1.61 -7.51
N MET A 59 -5.37 -2.67 -7.68
CA MET A 59 -4.87 -3.07 -8.99
C MET A 59 -6.01 -3.51 -9.92
N CYS A 60 -6.91 -4.37 -9.46
CA CYS A 60 -8.08 -4.77 -10.23
C CYS A 60 -8.94 -3.56 -10.62
N MET A 61 -9.16 -2.61 -9.70
CA MET A 61 -9.90 -1.37 -9.97
C MET A 61 -9.18 -0.43 -10.96
N SER A 62 -7.84 -0.50 -11.05
CA SER A 62 -7.09 0.29 -12.02
C SER A 62 -7.35 -0.18 -13.46
N VAL A 63 -7.58 -1.49 -13.64
CA VAL A 63 -7.86 -2.14 -14.93
C VAL A 63 -9.35 -2.03 -15.29
N ILE A 64 -10.24 -2.40 -14.36
CA ILE A 64 -11.68 -2.41 -14.57
C ILE A 64 -12.22 -1.03 -14.19
N LYS A 65 -12.72 -0.24 -15.15
CA LYS A 65 -13.34 1.07 -14.86
C LYS A 65 -14.82 0.92 -14.55
N MET A 66 -15.25 1.35 -13.37
CA MET A 66 -16.66 1.41 -12.97
C MET A 66 -17.10 2.86 -12.73
N PRO A 67 -18.37 3.19 -13.00
CA PRO A 67 -18.87 4.56 -12.87
C PRO A 67 -18.91 5.05 -11.42
N ALA A 68 -18.94 4.13 -10.45
CA ALA A 68 -18.83 4.48 -9.05
C ALA A 68 -18.05 3.43 -8.27
N TYR A 69 -17.25 3.90 -7.33
CA TYR A 69 -16.42 3.06 -6.47
C TYR A 69 -17.22 2.01 -5.67
N ARG A 70 -18.47 2.32 -5.29
CA ARG A 70 -19.34 1.40 -4.54
C ARG A 70 -19.75 0.16 -5.35
N ILE A 71 -19.63 0.19 -6.67
CA ILE A 71 -20.10 -0.87 -7.59
C ILE A 71 -19.05 -1.99 -7.72
N TYR A 72 -17.80 -1.75 -7.33
CA TYR A 72 -16.76 -2.79 -7.32
C TYR A 72 -17.03 -3.94 -6.33
N TRP A 73 -17.98 -3.77 -5.41
CA TRP A 73 -18.29 -4.74 -4.35
C TRP A 73 -19.27 -5.82 -4.79
N THR A 74 -18.85 -6.64 -5.74
CA THR A 74 -19.40 -7.99 -6.01
C THR A 74 -18.42 -9.09 -5.60
N HIS A 75 -17.22 -8.71 -5.11
CA HIS A 75 -16.11 -9.61 -4.80
C HIS A 75 -15.99 -9.89 -3.29
N ASN A 76 -15.78 -11.17 -2.95
CA ASN A 76 -15.72 -11.70 -1.58
C ASN A 76 -14.36 -11.52 -0.88
N THR A 77 -13.45 -10.68 -1.41
CA THR A 77 -12.09 -10.54 -0.86
C THR A 77 -12.06 -9.75 0.45
N MET A 78 -12.78 -8.63 0.51
CA MET A 78 -12.83 -7.77 1.69
C MET A 78 -14.15 -7.00 1.71
N SER A 79 -14.75 -6.83 2.90
CA SER A 79 -15.99 -6.07 3.02
C SER A 79 -15.80 -4.60 2.63
N ARG A 80 -16.84 -3.97 2.09
CA ARG A 80 -16.81 -2.56 1.66
C ARG A 80 -16.42 -1.63 2.80
N ASN A 81 -16.93 -1.91 3.99
CA ASN A 81 -16.64 -1.11 5.18
C ASN A 81 -15.16 -1.25 5.57
N ARG A 82 -14.62 -2.48 5.60
CA ARG A 82 -13.22 -2.72 5.96
C ARG A 82 -12.25 -2.08 4.97
N PHE A 83 -12.52 -2.19 3.67
CA PHE A 83 -11.71 -1.50 2.68
C PHE A 83 -11.80 0.02 2.86
N THR A 84 -13.00 0.57 3.08
CA THR A 84 -13.15 2.02 3.31
C THR A 84 -12.37 2.49 4.53
N THR A 85 -12.35 1.69 5.60
CA THR A 85 -11.49 1.92 6.76
C THR A 85 -10.02 1.95 6.35
N LEU A 86 -9.52 0.95 5.63
CA LEU A 86 -8.11 0.93 5.19
C LEU A 86 -7.78 2.12 4.28
N ARG A 87 -8.62 2.41 3.30
CA ARG A 87 -8.45 3.54 2.36
C ARG A 87 -8.32 4.89 3.07
N THR A 88 -9.00 5.08 4.19
CA THR A 88 -8.98 6.35 4.96
C THR A 88 -7.86 6.44 5.99
N HIS A 89 -7.11 5.34 6.19
CA HIS A 89 -6.04 5.24 7.19
C HIS A 89 -4.69 4.83 6.60
N VAL A 90 -4.62 4.38 5.34
CA VAL A 90 -3.36 3.94 4.72
C VAL A 90 -2.29 5.03 4.82
N HIS A 91 -1.17 4.69 5.45
CA HIS A 91 -0.03 5.58 5.67
C HIS A 91 1.27 4.84 5.37
N PHE A 92 2.28 5.60 4.99
CA PHE A 92 3.58 5.07 4.58
C PHE A 92 4.73 5.60 5.44
N ASN A 93 4.49 6.63 6.25
CA ASN A 93 5.49 7.29 7.07
C ASN A 93 4.86 7.85 8.36
N ASP A 94 5.67 8.04 9.40
CA ASP A 94 5.22 8.56 10.69
C ASP A 94 5.00 10.07 10.60
N ASN A 95 3.76 10.49 10.83
CA ASN A 95 3.37 11.88 10.72
C ASN A 95 4.06 12.80 11.75
N THR A 96 4.57 12.26 12.86
CA THR A 96 5.29 13.05 13.88
C THR A 96 6.61 13.61 13.36
N ASN A 97 7.19 12.97 12.33
CA ASN A 97 8.44 13.40 11.71
C ASN A 97 8.23 14.34 10.50
N CYS A 98 6.98 14.77 10.26
CA CYS A 98 6.63 15.64 9.13
C CYS A 98 6.80 17.11 9.51
N PHE A 99 7.88 17.74 9.06
CA PHE A 99 8.11 19.18 9.29
C PHE A 99 7.09 20.06 8.57
N PRO A 100 6.73 21.24 9.13
CA PRO A 100 5.85 22.21 8.48
C PRO A 100 6.50 22.83 7.24
N SER A 101 5.70 23.37 6.31
CA SER A 101 6.17 23.90 5.03
C SER A 101 7.13 25.10 5.13
N THR A 102 7.20 25.75 6.29
CA THR A 102 8.10 26.86 6.58
C THR A 102 9.49 26.42 7.05
N ASP A 103 9.67 25.15 7.41
CA ASP A 103 10.95 24.60 7.86
C ASP A 103 11.82 24.19 6.66
N ILE A 104 13.12 24.49 6.72
CA ILE A 104 14.10 24.10 5.68
C ILE A 104 14.20 22.58 5.50
N ARG A 105 13.87 21.80 6.53
CA ARG A 105 13.86 20.32 6.51
C ARG A 105 12.57 19.75 5.92
N HIS A 106 11.63 20.60 5.50
CA HIS A 106 10.38 20.15 4.91
C HIS A 106 10.60 19.37 3.62
N ASP A 107 10.27 18.09 3.64
CA ASP A 107 10.24 17.25 2.45
C ASP A 107 8.82 17.20 1.89
N LYS A 108 8.63 17.78 0.69
CA LYS A 108 7.34 17.75 -0.03
C LYS A 108 6.85 16.33 -0.32
N HIS A 109 7.76 15.35 -0.41
CA HIS A 109 7.44 13.96 -0.69
C HIS A 109 7.40 13.09 0.58
N PHE A 110 7.52 13.68 1.77
CA PHE A 110 7.67 12.97 3.04
C PHE A 110 6.69 11.79 3.21
N LYS A 111 5.42 12.00 2.83
CA LYS A 111 4.35 11.01 3.00
C LYS A 111 4.51 9.75 2.15
N ILE A 112 5.19 9.82 1.02
CA ILE A 112 5.41 8.69 0.11
C ILE A 112 6.88 8.30 -0.01
N ARG A 113 7.77 9.07 0.62
CA ARG A 113 9.22 8.89 0.60
C ARG A 113 9.65 7.44 0.81
N PRO A 114 9.07 6.69 1.77
CA PRO A 114 9.48 5.31 1.97
C PRO A 114 9.27 4.44 0.74
N LEU A 115 8.23 4.67 -0.08
CA LEU A 115 8.00 3.89 -1.30
C LEU A 115 8.99 4.20 -2.43
N ILE A 116 9.55 5.40 -2.46
CA ILE A 116 10.41 5.85 -3.57
C ILE A 116 11.85 5.39 -3.36
N PHE A 117 12.33 5.34 -2.12
CA PHE A 117 13.74 5.06 -1.80
C PHE A 117 14.05 3.58 -1.53
N TYR A 118 13.05 2.68 -1.65
CA TYR A 118 13.28 1.24 -1.66
C TYR A 118 13.60 0.68 -3.07
N TYR A 119 13.70 1.55 -4.09
CA TYR A 119 14.10 1.23 -5.47
C TYR A 119 15.39 1.93 -5.87
#